data_AF-A0A395SR13-F1
#
_entry.id   AF-A0A395SR13-F1
#
_cell.length_a   1.000
_cell.length_b   1.000
_cell.length_c   1.000
_cell.angle_alpha   90.00
_cell.angle_beta   90.00
_cell.angle_gamma   90.00
#
_symmetry.space_group_name_H-M   'P 1'
#
loop_
_entity.id
_entity.type
_entity.pdbx_description
1 polymer ?
#
loop_
_entity_poly.entity_id
_entity_poly.type
_entity_poly.pdbx_seq_one_letter_code
_entity_poly.pdbx_strand_id
1 'polypeptide(L)'
;MQYSMIMATLALSVYAAPAPMITGAPSLSRRQEGGAAGGSSVLDAPMTIAAGESFDGGNAIFDRGVSCTGQEEGGDSDAVFILEKGATLSNVRIGPNQIEGVHCNGGCTLNNVVWDAVCEDAFSIKKQDDGETTTINGGGAKGAEDKVIQHNGGGTVIIKDFEVSDFGKLYRSCGNCKSMPARHVEISGGSASNGKMLVGINPNMGDTAKISGIQVTDVAKECITFEGVTDGSEPKEVGTCDGTGSGSGDSTEAPATPTTPADDSETPAESEVADPVESSVEGGSGSDNGSGDDQSSDDENNDDSEDENTDEDKENTDQDSDNNDNSNNDGEQDSNTENQGDSNGQQPSQPPQFTAPPQFGAPPQFGGF
;
A
#
# COMPACT_ATOMS: atom_id res chain seq x y z
N MET A 1 12.43 35.11 83.25
CA MET A 1 11.18 35.79 82.83
C MET A 1 11.17 35.70 81.31
N GLN A 2 10.65 34.57 80.79
CA GLN A 2 9.33 34.44 80.15
C GLN A 2 9.21 35.20 78.82
N TYR A 3 8.44 34.60 77.90
CA TYR A 3 8.07 35.00 76.53
C TYR A 3 9.01 34.51 75.43
N SER A 4 8.55 33.88 74.35
CA SER A 4 7.25 33.27 74.01
C SER A 4 7.50 32.53 72.69
N MET A 5 7.18 31.23 72.59
CA MET A 5 7.24 30.52 71.32
C MET A 5 6.07 30.96 70.44
N ILE A 6 6.38 31.54 69.28
CA ILE A 6 5.40 31.83 68.24
C ILE A 6 5.21 30.53 67.44
N MET A 7 4.10 29.84 67.69
CA MET A 7 3.60 28.77 66.83
C MET A 7 2.99 29.41 65.59
N ALA A 8 3.69 29.34 64.46
CA ALA A 8 3.14 29.68 63.15
C ALA A 8 2.25 28.53 62.68
N THR A 9 0.94 28.68 62.82
CA THR A 9 -0.04 27.79 62.21
C THR A 9 -0.06 28.03 60.70
N LEU A 10 0.49 27.07 59.93
CA LEU A 10 0.29 27.01 58.48
C LEU A 10 -1.16 26.57 58.21
N ALA A 11 -2.00 27.49 57.73
CA ALA A 11 -3.31 27.15 57.20
C ALA A 11 -3.14 26.72 55.73
N LEU A 12 -3.18 25.42 55.49
CA LEU A 12 -3.34 24.86 54.14
C LEU A 12 -4.76 25.15 53.67
N SER A 13 -4.90 26.16 52.80
CA SER A 13 -6.12 26.38 52.04
C SER A 13 -6.13 25.39 50.88
N VAL A 14 -7.05 24.41 50.95
CA VAL A 14 -7.30 23.48 49.85
C VAL A 14 -8.10 24.26 48.80
N TYR A 15 -7.43 24.73 47.75
CA TYR A 15 -8.11 25.15 46.54
C TYR A 15 -8.56 23.89 45.80
N ALA A 16 -9.86 23.62 45.83
CA ALA A 16 -10.47 22.69 44.88
C ALA A 16 -10.46 23.35 43.50
N ALA A 17 -9.45 23.03 42.69
CA ALA A 17 -9.51 23.31 41.27
C ALA A 17 -10.61 22.43 40.65
N PRO A 18 -11.50 22.95 39.80
CA PRO A 18 -12.42 22.11 39.05
C PRO A 18 -11.59 21.13 38.21
N ALA A 19 -11.94 19.84 38.26
CA ALA A 19 -11.32 18.84 37.40
C ALA A 19 -11.42 19.30 35.94
N PRO A 20 -10.36 19.13 35.12
CA PRO A 20 -10.46 19.37 33.70
C PRO A 20 -11.60 18.49 33.18
N MET A 21 -12.63 19.13 32.65
CA MET A 21 -13.64 18.40 31.90
C MET A 21 -12.90 17.83 30.69
N ILE A 22 -12.60 16.53 30.73
CA ILE A 22 -12.30 15.76 29.54
C ILE A 22 -13.54 15.90 28.66
N THR A 23 -13.45 16.86 27.74
CA THR A 23 -14.34 16.92 26.61
C THR A 23 -14.10 15.59 25.91
N GLY A 24 -15.07 14.67 26.03
CA GLY A 24 -15.01 13.41 25.34
C GLY A 24 -14.71 13.72 23.88
N ALA A 25 -13.70 13.04 23.32
CA ALA A 25 -13.45 13.04 21.90
C ALA A 25 -14.80 12.91 21.18
N PRO A 26 -15.05 13.68 20.11
CA PRO A 26 -16.28 13.51 19.35
C PRO A 26 -16.33 12.04 18.96
N SER A 27 -17.27 11.32 19.57
CA SER A 27 -17.63 9.99 19.12
C SER A 27 -18.00 10.16 17.66
N LEU A 28 -17.13 9.72 16.76
CA LEU A 28 -17.47 9.43 15.38
C LEU A 28 -18.36 8.16 15.36
N SER A 29 -19.42 8.14 16.17
CA SER A 29 -20.64 7.41 15.85
C SER A 29 -21.43 8.20 14.82
N ARG A 30 -20.81 8.46 13.67
CA ARG A 30 -21.55 8.26 12.44
C ARG A 30 -21.19 6.86 11.99
N ARG A 31 -21.96 5.90 12.48
CA ARG A 31 -22.24 4.69 11.70
C ARG A 31 -22.76 5.23 10.37
N GLN A 32 -21.88 5.44 9.41
CA GLN A 32 -22.25 5.69 8.04
C GLN A 32 -23.02 4.43 7.69
N GLU A 33 -24.34 4.52 7.73
CA GLU A 33 -25.22 3.49 7.24
C GLU A 33 -24.66 3.13 5.88
N GLY A 34 -24.26 1.85 5.74
CA GLY A 34 -23.68 1.32 4.52
C GLY A 34 -24.41 1.93 3.35
N GLY A 35 -23.65 2.60 2.49
CA GLY A 35 -24.19 3.36 1.38
C GLY A 35 -25.25 2.51 0.70
N ALA A 36 -26.42 3.11 0.44
CA ALA A 36 -27.44 2.49 -0.38
C ALA A 36 -26.74 1.81 -1.57
N ALA A 37 -26.96 0.52 -1.76
CA ALA A 37 -26.24 -0.27 -2.75
C ALA A 37 -26.09 0.51 -4.07
N GLY A 38 -24.85 0.89 -4.41
CA GLY A 38 -24.56 1.69 -5.62
C GLY A 38 -24.71 3.21 -5.52
N GLY A 39 -24.64 3.81 -4.33
CA GLY A 39 -24.53 5.27 -4.15
C GLY A 39 -23.16 5.84 -4.59
N SER A 40 -23.01 7.16 -4.63
CA SER A 40 -21.74 7.85 -4.89
C SER A 40 -21.45 8.86 -3.77
N SER A 41 -20.19 8.97 -3.36
CA SER A 41 -19.69 9.92 -2.36
C SER A 41 -18.47 10.65 -2.90
N VAL A 42 -18.46 11.96 -2.75
CA VAL A 42 -17.27 12.80 -3.01
C VAL A 42 -16.69 13.20 -1.67
N LEU A 43 -15.41 12.92 -1.45
CA LEU A 43 -14.71 13.13 -0.18
C LEU A 43 -13.84 14.37 -0.27
N ASP A 44 -14.09 15.35 0.61
CA ASP A 44 -13.29 16.58 0.68
C ASP A 44 -11.86 16.33 1.18
N ALA A 45 -11.62 15.21 1.87
CA ALA A 45 -10.34 14.75 2.38
C ALA A 45 -10.27 13.21 2.32
N PRO A 46 -9.08 12.58 2.39
CA PRO A 46 -8.96 11.13 2.44
C PRO A 46 -9.78 10.54 3.58
N MET A 47 -10.48 9.43 3.32
CA MET A 47 -11.17 8.69 4.37
C MET A 47 -10.18 7.73 5.03
N THR A 48 -9.75 8.07 6.24
CA THR A 48 -8.87 7.21 7.05
C THR A 48 -9.67 6.10 7.75
N ILE A 49 -9.28 4.85 7.55
CA ILE A 49 -9.74 3.69 8.31
C ILE A 49 -8.68 3.39 9.37
N ALA A 50 -9.07 3.54 10.64
CA ALA A 50 -8.14 3.39 11.76
C ALA A 50 -7.59 1.96 11.89
N ALA A 51 -6.50 1.83 12.65
CA ALA A 51 -5.78 0.57 12.78
C ALA A 51 -6.70 -0.55 13.31
N GLY A 52 -6.74 -1.67 12.60
CA GLY A 52 -7.58 -2.83 12.92
C GLY A 52 -9.09 -2.66 12.65
N GLU A 53 -9.54 -1.48 12.22
CA GLU A 53 -10.95 -1.22 11.91
C GLU A 53 -11.32 -1.68 10.50
N SER A 54 -12.63 -1.79 10.24
CA SER A 54 -13.15 -2.22 8.94
C SER A 54 -14.19 -1.26 8.40
N PHE A 55 -14.12 -0.98 7.10
CA PHE A 55 -15.12 -0.20 6.38
C PHE A 55 -15.68 -1.00 5.20
N ASP A 56 -17.01 -1.06 5.12
CA ASP A 56 -17.74 -1.65 4.00
C ASP A 56 -18.50 -0.55 3.26
N GLY A 57 -18.11 -0.29 2.01
CA GLY A 57 -18.70 0.74 1.17
C GLY A 57 -20.03 0.35 0.52
N GLY A 58 -20.48 -0.90 0.62
CA GLY A 58 -21.75 -1.34 0.01
C GLY A 58 -21.78 -1.23 -1.53
N ASN A 59 -20.62 -1.38 -2.18
CA ASN A 59 -20.38 -1.11 -3.60
C ASN A 59 -20.66 0.34 -4.04
N ALA A 60 -20.63 1.30 -3.11
CA ALA A 60 -20.71 2.71 -3.45
C ALA A 60 -19.42 3.19 -4.15
N ILE A 61 -19.57 4.21 -4.99
CA ILE A 61 -18.48 4.92 -5.65
C ILE A 61 -17.95 6.01 -4.69
N PHE A 62 -16.64 6.09 -4.55
CA PHE A 62 -15.94 7.11 -3.78
C PHE A 62 -14.95 7.84 -4.70
N ASP A 63 -14.98 9.16 -4.66
CA ASP A 63 -14.14 10.07 -5.46
C ASP A 63 -13.61 11.19 -4.56
N ARG A 64 -12.60 11.92 -5.04
CA ARG A 64 -12.13 13.19 -4.44
C ARG A 64 -12.72 14.42 -5.11
N GLY A 65 -13.38 14.26 -6.26
CA GLY A 65 -14.03 15.34 -6.99
C GLY A 65 -13.06 16.25 -7.74
N VAL A 66 -11.80 15.82 -7.87
CA VAL A 66 -10.74 16.51 -8.59
C VAL A 66 -10.44 15.79 -9.91
N SER A 67 -9.91 16.52 -10.89
CA SER A 67 -9.46 15.89 -12.14
C SER A 67 -8.12 15.20 -11.91
N CYS A 68 -7.95 14.03 -12.50
CA CYS A 68 -6.67 13.32 -12.52
C CYS A 68 -5.56 14.22 -13.10
N THR A 69 -4.41 14.25 -12.42
CA THR A 69 -3.21 15.03 -12.79
C THR A 69 -2.21 14.23 -13.62
N GLY A 70 -2.48 12.95 -13.88
CA GLY A 70 -1.62 12.06 -14.65
C GLY A 70 -0.60 11.37 -13.76
N GLN A 71 0.65 11.33 -14.19
CA GLN A 71 1.78 10.70 -13.48
C GLN A 71 2.54 11.70 -12.58
N GLU A 72 1.93 12.84 -12.25
CA GLU A 72 2.47 13.74 -11.24
C GLU A 72 2.21 13.14 -9.86
N GLU A 73 3.29 12.86 -9.13
CA GLU A 73 3.24 12.15 -7.84
C GLU A 73 2.39 12.90 -6.81
N GLY A 74 1.39 12.19 -6.27
CA GLY A 74 0.50 12.70 -5.22
C GLY A 74 0.99 12.41 -3.80
N GLY A 75 0.37 13.09 -2.83
CA GLY A 75 0.59 12.84 -1.41
C GLY A 75 -0.53 12.03 -0.75
N ASP A 76 -0.33 11.66 0.51
CA ASP A 76 -1.39 11.03 1.32
C ASP A 76 -2.68 11.90 1.38
N SER A 77 -2.55 13.23 1.29
CA SER A 77 -3.67 14.18 1.22
C SER A 77 -4.55 14.02 -0.02
N ASP A 78 -4.04 13.39 -1.07
CA ASP A 78 -4.68 13.23 -2.38
C ASP A 78 -5.36 11.86 -2.53
N ALA A 79 -5.05 10.92 -1.62
CA ALA A 79 -5.64 9.59 -1.60
C ALA A 79 -7.16 9.60 -1.39
N VAL A 80 -7.89 8.64 -1.96
CA VAL A 80 -9.32 8.44 -1.64
C VAL A 80 -9.48 7.82 -0.25
N PHE A 81 -8.69 6.80 0.06
CA PHE A 81 -8.67 6.13 1.37
C PHE A 81 -7.24 5.98 1.89
N ILE A 82 -7.11 6.11 3.21
CA ILE A 82 -5.89 5.74 3.96
C ILE A 82 -6.26 4.61 4.92
N LEU A 83 -5.58 3.49 4.82
CA LEU A 83 -5.79 2.32 5.66
C LEU A 83 -4.62 2.21 6.62
N GLU A 84 -4.88 2.43 7.90
CA GLU A 84 -3.88 2.19 8.93
C GLU A 84 -3.65 0.69 9.15
N LYS A 85 -2.55 0.34 9.81
CA LYS A 85 -2.15 -1.04 10.09
C LYS A 85 -3.32 -1.94 10.53
N GLY A 86 -3.53 -3.04 9.83
CA GLY A 86 -4.58 -4.02 10.09
C GLY A 86 -5.97 -3.61 9.62
N ALA A 87 -6.15 -2.44 9.03
CA ALA A 87 -7.44 -1.99 8.54
C ALA A 87 -7.94 -2.83 7.35
N THR A 88 -9.26 -2.91 7.21
CA THR A 88 -9.92 -3.61 6.09
C THR A 88 -10.87 -2.69 5.33
N LEU A 89 -10.73 -2.65 4.01
CA LEU A 89 -11.65 -1.95 3.10
C LEU A 89 -12.40 -2.97 2.25
N SER A 90 -13.74 -2.90 2.22
CA SER A 90 -14.57 -3.87 1.52
C SER A 90 -15.64 -3.21 0.64
N ASN A 91 -15.92 -3.80 -0.52
CA ASN A 91 -17.02 -3.41 -1.41
C ASN A 91 -17.02 -1.91 -1.72
N VAL A 92 -15.90 -1.43 -2.26
CA VAL A 92 -15.71 -0.02 -2.61
C VAL A 92 -15.40 0.08 -4.08
N ARG A 93 -16.00 1.07 -4.75
CA ARG A 93 -15.61 1.47 -6.09
C ARG A 93 -14.92 2.82 -6.01
N ILE A 94 -13.72 2.93 -6.56
CA ILE A 94 -12.99 4.20 -6.68
C ILE A 94 -13.31 4.78 -8.06
N GLY A 95 -13.86 5.99 -8.07
CA GLY A 95 -14.21 6.68 -9.30
C GLY A 95 -12.98 7.30 -9.99
N PRO A 96 -13.18 7.92 -11.17
CA PRO A 96 -12.10 8.51 -11.96
C PRO A 96 -11.67 9.90 -11.49
N ASN A 97 -12.39 10.52 -10.53
CA ASN A 97 -12.14 11.91 -10.11
C ASN A 97 -11.28 11.92 -8.84
N GLN A 98 -10.07 11.42 -8.99
CA GLN A 98 -9.07 11.21 -7.95
C GLN A 98 -7.66 11.41 -8.52
N ILE A 99 -6.69 11.67 -7.64
CA ILE A 99 -5.26 11.78 -7.99
C ILE A 99 -4.54 10.52 -7.50
N GLU A 100 -4.68 10.23 -6.21
CA GLU A 100 -4.17 9.02 -5.55
C GLU A 100 -5.34 8.09 -5.14
N GLY A 101 -5.14 6.79 -5.33
CA GLY A 101 -6.17 5.77 -5.08
C GLY A 101 -6.33 5.43 -3.59
N VAL A 102 -5.73 4.33 -3.17
CA VAL A 102 -5.81 3.83 -1.79
C VAL A 102 -4.41 3.62 -1.22
N HIS A 103 -4.14 4.13 -0.03
CA HIS A 103 -2.86 3.96 0.66
C HIS A 103 -2.99 3.01 1.85
N CYS A 104 -1.96 2.19 2.08
CA CYS A 104 -1.80 1.42 3.31
C CYS A 104 -0.55 1.81 4.11
N ASN A 105 -0.76 2.03 5.40
CA ASN A 105 0.23 2.37 6.42
C ASN A 105 0.43 1.18 7.39
N GLY A 106 0.94 0.07 6.87
CA GLY A 106 1.06 -1.23 7.52
C GLY A 106 0.32 -2.31 6.74
N GLY A 107 0.50 -3.59 7.10
CA GLY A 107 -0.26 -4.68 6.49
C GLY A 107 -1.77 -4.46 6.60
N CYS A 108 -2.49 -4.46 5.47
CA CYS A 108 -3.93 -4.14 5.38
C CYS A 108 -4.70 -5.16 4.51
N THR A 109 -6.03 -5.08 4.49
CA THR A 109 -6.87 -5.97 3.66
C THR A 109 -7.83 -5.21 2.77
N LEU A 110 -7.87 -5.56 1.49
CA LEU A 110 -8.82 -5.07 0.51
C LEU A 110 -9.69 -6.23 0.03
N ASN A 111 -11.01 -6.10 0.12
CA ASN A 111 -11.97 -7.09 -0.35
C ASN A 111 -12.91 -6.47 -1.38
N ASN A 112 -12.90 -6.96 -2.63
CA ASN A 112 -13.79 -6.45 -3.67
C ASN A 112 -13.72 -4.91 -3.80
N VAL A 113 -12.50 -4.39 -4.00
CA VAL A 113 -12.25 -2.98 -4.28
C VAL A 113 -11.98 -2.82 -5.77
N VAL A 114 -12.71 -1.92 -6.43
CA VAL A 114 -12.64 -1.75 -7.89
C VAL A 114 -12.31 -0.32 -8.26
N TRP A 115 -11.31 -0.11 -9.11
CA TRP A 115 -10.97 1.20 -9.67
C TRP A 115 -11.56 1.34 -11.07
N ASP A 116 -12.45 2.31 -11.23
CA ASP A 116 -13.10 2.60 -12.51
C ASP A 116 -12.14 3.27 -13.51
N ALA A 117 -11.16 4.02 -13.02
CA ALA A 117 -10.01 4.48 -13.79
C ALA A 117 -8.88 4.82 -12.80
N VAL A 118 -7.71 4.25 -13.04
CA VAL A 118 -6.51 4.61 -12.28
C VAL A 118 -5.97 5.94 -12.82
N CYS A 119 -5.48 6.80 -11.93
CA CYS A 119 -4.87 8.08 -12.29
C CYS A 119 -3.34 7.92 -12.29
N GLU A 120 -2.73 8.02 -11.12
CA GLU A 120 -1.33 7.68 -10.89
C GLU A 120 -1.20 6.18 -10.57
N ASP A 121 -1.39 5.81 -9.30
CA ASP A 121 -1.42 4.44 -8.81
C ASP A 121 -2.82 4.07 -8.29
N ALA A 122 -3.24 2.80 -8.43
CA ALA A 122 -4.50 2.35 -7.85
C ALA A 122 -4.35 2.15 -6.34
N PHE A 123 -3.26 1.50 -5.94
CA PHE A 123 -3.02 1.06 -4.59
C PHE A 123 -1.54 1.14 -4.22
N SER A 124 -1.25 1.80 -3.11
CA SER A 124 0.12 2.02 -2.64
C SER A 124 0.32 1.51 -1.22
N ILE A 125 1.21 0.53 -1.04
CA ILE A 125 1.68 0.09 0.27
C ILE A 125 2.80 1.04 0.69
N LYS A 126 2.43 2.18 1.28
CA LYS A 126 3.37 3.25 1.65
C LYS A 126 4.30 2.79 2.78
N LYS A 127 3.77 2.06 3.77
CA LYS A 127 4.52 1.47 4.88
C LYS A 127 4.06 0.04 5.10
N GLN A 128 4.98 -0.85 5.43
CA GLN A 128 4.73 -2.23 5.86
C GLN A 128 6.04 -2.78 6.42
N ASP A 129 5.99 -3.45 7.57
CA ASP A 129 7.18 -4.03 8.19
C ASP A 129 7.52 -5.40 7.56
N ASP A 130 8.77 -5.83 7.69
CA ASP A 130 9.14 -7.19 7.31
C ASP A 130 8.33 -8.23 8.11
N GLY A 131 7.93 -9.31 7.44
CA GLY A 131 7.02 -10.32 7.99
C GLY A 131 5.53 -9.93 8.04
N GLU A 132 5.15 -8.68 7.75
CA GLU A 132 3.76 -8.29 7.59
C GLU A 132 3.19 -8.69 6.23
N THR A 133 1.85 -8.64 6.12
CA THR A 133 1.15 -9.02 4.91
C THR A 133 -0.01 -8.08 4.62
N THR A 134 -0.03 -7.55 3.40
CA THR A 134 -1.20 -6.94 2.79
C THR A 134 -1.91 -7.96 1.91
N THR A 135 -3.24 -8.03 1.98
CA THR A 135 -4.04 -8.97 1.19
C THR A 135 -5.06 -8.23 0.33
N ILE A 136 -5.10 -8.55 -0.95
CA ILE A 136 -6.10 -8.09 -1.92
C ILE A 136 -6.91 -9.30 -2.36
N ASN A 137 -8.22 -9.30 -2.08
CA ASN A 137 -9.14 -10.39 -2.40
C ASN A 137 -10.20 -9.92 -3.38
N GLY A 138 -10.10 -10.36 -4.63
CA GLY A 138 -10.99 -9.95 -5.71
C GLY A 138 -10.87 -8.46 -6.04
N GLY A 139 -11.89 -7.93 -6.72
CA GLY A 139 -11.87 -6.56 -7.21
C GLY A 139 -11.09 -6.44 -8.52
N GLY A 140 -10.72 -5.21 -8.87
CA GLY A 140 -10.04 -4.98 -10.13
C GLY A 140 -9.70 -3.54 -10.42
N ALA A 141 -8.88 -3.30 -11.43
CA ALA A 141 -8.49 -1.96 -11.85
C ALA A 141 -8.35 -1.89 -13.37
N LYS A 142 -8.54 -0.69 -13.92
CA LYS A 142 -8.30 -0.46 -15.34
C LYS A 142 -7.71 0.91 -15.64
N GLY A 143 -6.98 0.99 -16.75
CA GLY A 143 -6.48 2.25 -17.28
C GLY A 143 -5.32 2.85 -16.49
N ALA A 144 -4.50 2.03 -15.83
CA ALA A 144 -3.29 2.50 -15.14
C ALA A 144 -2.18 2.75 -16.16
N GLU A 145 -1.77 4.01 -16.34
CA GLU A 145 -0.72 4.33 -17.31
C GLU A 145 0.63 3.71 -16.93
N ASP A 146 1.01 3.81 -15.65
CA ASP A 146 2.20 3.16 -15.10
C ASP A 146 1.88 2.00 -14.17
N LYS A 147 1.51 2.21 -12.91
CA LYS A 147 1.43 1.09 -11.93
C LYS A 147 0.02 0.96 -11.36
N VAL A 148 -0.39 -0.28 -11.10
CA VAL A 148 -1.62 -0.56 -10.36
C VAL A 148 -1.31 -0.68 -8.88
N ILE A 149 -0.31 -1.50 -8.54
CA ILE A 149 0.11 -1.75 -7.15
C ILE A 149 1.56 -1.34 -6.98
N GLN A 150 1.78 -0.30 -6.19
CA GLN A 150 3.10 0.17 -5.78
C GLN A 150 3.42 -0.34 -4.37
N HIS A 151 4.58 -1.01 -4.21
CA HIS A 151 5.01 -1.57 -2.94
C HIS A 151 6.27 -0.85 -2.45
N ASN A 152 6.10 0.10 -1.51
CA ASN A 152 7.19 0.89 -0.93
C ASN A 152 7.67 0.32 0.41
N GLY A 153 6.75 -0.20 1.23
CA GLY A 153 7.06 -0.93 2.47
C GLY A 153 7.77 -2.27 2.23
N GLY A 154 8.21 -2.94 3.30
CA GLY A 154 8.73 -4.31 3.24
C GLY A 154 7.62 -5.37 3.31
N GLY A 155 7.99 -6.63 3.48
CA GLY A 155 7.04 -7.71 3.74
C GLY A 155 6.33 -8.24 2.49
N THR A 156 5.12 -8.76 2.65
CA THR A 156 4.40 -9.50 1.58
C THR A 156 3.14 -8.80 1.12
N VAL A 157 2.85 -8.83 -0.17
CA VAL A 157 1.50 -8.60 -0.71
C VAL A 157 0.97 -9.88 -1.36
N ILE A 158 -0.27 -10.25 -1.01
CA ILE A 158 -0.97 -11.39 -1.59
C ILE A 158 -2.15 -10.86 -2.41
N ILE A 159 -2.19 -11.19 -3.69
CA ILE A 159 -3.17 -10.72 -4.67
C ILE A 159 -3.95 -11.94 -5.16
N LYS A 160 -5.24 -12.01 -4.81
CA LYS A 160 -6.11 -13.13 -5.14
C LYS A 160 -7.25 -12.69 -6.02
N ASP A 161 -7.50 -13.42 -7.10
CA ASP A 161 -8.68 -13.26 -7.96
C ASP A 161 -8.92 -11.81 -8.45
N PHE A 162 -7.84 -11.04 -8.64
CA PHE A 162 -7.91 -9.65 -9.08
C PHE A 162 -8.02 -9.56 -10.62
N GLU A 163 -8.90 -8.70 -11.11
CA GLU A 163 -9.10 -8.46 -12.54
C GLU A 163 -8.48 -7.13 -12.97
N VAL A 164 -7.53 -7.16 -13.91
CA VAL A 164 -6.85 -5.96 -14.42
C VAL A 164 -6.88 -5.89 -15.94
N SER A 165 -7.15 -4.70 -16.48
CA SER A 165 -7.12 -4.44 -17.93
C SER A 165 -6.51 -3.08 -18.26
N ASP A 166 -5.78 -2.99 -19.37
CA ASP A 166 -5.20 -1.74 -19.87
C ASP A 166 -4.28 -1.10 -18.81
N PHE A 167 -3.09 -1.67 -18.64
CA PHE A 167 -2.19 -1.28 -17.55
C PHE A 167 -0.71 -1.26 -17.95
N GLY A 168 0.08 -0.39 -17.33
CA GLY A 168 1.54 -0.47 -17.42
C GLY A 168 2.08 -1.69 -16.68
N LYS A 169 2.00 -1.69 -15.35
CA LYS A 169 2.57 -2.68 -14.43
C LYS A 169 1.52 -3.07 -13.38
N LEU A 170 1.16 -4.34 -13.25
CA LEU A 170 0.21 -4.73 -12.19
C LEU A 170 0.85 -4.57 -10.81
N TYR A 171 2.06 -5.08 -10.61
CA TYR A 171 2.80 -4.94 -9.37
C TYR A 171 4.24 -4.49 -9.63
N ARG A 172 4.69 -3.50 -8.85
CA ARG A 172 6.08 -3.07 -8.81
C ARG A 172 6.58 -2.94 -7.37
N SER A 173 7.63 -3.68 -7.04
CA SER A 173 8.47 -3.37 -5.87
C SER A 173 9.20 -2.06 -6.14
N CYS A 174 9.15 -1.07 -5.24
CA CYS A 174 9.86 0.18 -5.46
C CYS A 174 11.35 -0.07 -5.71
N GLY A 175 11.89 0.47 -6.81
CA GLY A 175 13.25 0.13 -7.25
C GLY A 175 14.35 1.10 -6.78
N ASN A 176 13.98 2.33 -6.42
CA ASN A 176 14.89 3.42 -6.07
C ASN A 176 14.45 4.17 -4.80
N CYS A 177 13.59 3.56 -3.99
CA CYS A 177 13.16 4.14 -2.72
C CYS A 177 14.35 4.35 -1.78
N LYS A 178 14.29 5.39 -0.94
CA LYS A 178 15.32 5.68 0.08
C LYS A 178 15.59 4.46 1.00
N SER A 179 14.53 3.71 1.31
CA SER A 179 14.61 2.42 1.99
C SER A 179 14.24 1.31 1.03
N MET A 180 15.06 0.25 0.98
CA MET A 180 14.90 -0.89 0.09
C MET A 180 14.81 -2.21 0.88
N PRO A 181 13.80 -2.38 1.75
CA PRO A 181 13.54 -3.67 2.41
C PRO A 181 13.14 -4.73 1.37
N ALA A 182 13.28 -6.00 1.74
CA ALA A 182 12.80 -7.10 0.91
C ALA A 182 11.28 -7.05 0.77
N ARG A 183 10.80 -7.29 -0.46
CA ARG A 183 9.38 -7.27 -0.82
C ARG A 183 8.97 -8.54 -1.56
N HIS A 184 7.88 -9.13 -1.10
CA HIS A 184 7.37 -10.38 -1.66
C HIS A 184 5.99 -10.17 -2.27
N VAL A 185 5.76 -10.76 -3.43
CA VAL A 185 4.45 -10.78 -4.09
C VAL A 185 4.00 -12.20 -4.36
N GLU A 186 2.75 -12.49 -4.00
CA GLU A 186 2.09 -13.75 -4.32
C GLU A 186 0.78 -13.47 -5.07
N ILE A 187 0.68 -13.93 -6.31
CA ILE A 187 -0.50 -13.78 -7.17
C ILE A 187 -1.15 -15.15 -7.37
N SER A 188 -2.46 -15.23 -7.10
CA SER A 188 -3.26 -16.43 -7.36
C SER A 188 -4.62 -16.12 -7.98
N GLY A 189 -4.92 -16.70 -9.14
CA GLY A 189 -6.21 -16.52 -9.81
C GLY A 189 -6.37 -15.16 -10.51
N GLY A 190 -7.60 -14.84 -10.93
CA GLY A 190 -7.93 -13.57 -11.60
C GLY A 190 -7.59 -13.52 -13.10
N SER A 191 -7.53 -12.31 -13.64
CA SER A 191 -7.18 -12.09 -15.05
C SER A 191 -6.42 -10.79 -15.27
N ALA A 192 -5.47 -10.80 -16.19
CA ALA A 192 -4.72 -9.63 -16.62
C ALA A 192 -4.77 -9.51 -18.16
N SER A 193 -5.18 -8.35 -18.66
CA SER A 193 -5.29 -8.08 -20.09
C SER A 193 -4.67 -6.75 -20.52
N ASN A 194 -4.07 -6.70 -21.72
CA ASN A 194 -3.52 -5.48 -22.32
C ASN A 194 -2.50 -4.77 -21.40
N GLY A 195 -1.49 -5.50 -20.94
CA GLY A 195 -0.50 -5.03 -19.96
C GLY A 195 0.90 -4.86 -20.54
N LYS A 196 1.71 -3.91 -20.07
CA LYS A 196 3.15 -3.89 -20.40
C LYS A 196 3.92 -4.92 -19.56
N MET A 197 3.61 -5.05 -18.27
CA MET A 197 4.29 -5.95 -17.33
C MET A 197 3.35 -6.43 -16.22
N LEU A 198 3.37 -7.72 -15.86
CA LEU A 198 2.58 -8.19 -14.71
C LEU A 198 3.33 -7.92 -13.38
N VAL A 199 4.58 -8.38 -13.24
CA VAL A 199 5.35 -8.26 -11.99
C VAL A 199 6.77 -7.74 -12.24
N GLY A 200 7.18 -6.72 -11.47
CA GLY A 200 8.57 -6.25 -11.37
C GLY A 200 9.12 -6.34 -9.94
N ILE A 201 10.19 -7.13 -9.76
CA ILE A 201 10.86 -7.34 -8.46
C ILE A 201 12.35 -6.95 -8.50
N ASN A 202 12.96 -6.71 -7.34
CA ASN A 202 14.39 -6.42 -7.19
C ASN A 202 15.11 -7.56 -6.40
N PRO A 203 15.53 -8.66 -7.05
CA PRO A 203 16.09 -9.82 -6.33
C PRO A 203 17.36 -9.52 -5.53
N ASN A 204 18.15 -8.53 -5.95
CA ASN A 204 19.33 -8.07 -5.21
C ASN A 204 18.98 -7.44 -3.84
N MET A 205 17.71 -7.09 -3.62
CA MET A 205 17.17 -6.62 -2.34
C MET A 205 16.42 -7.71 -1.57
N GLY A 206 16.43 -8.95 -2.07
CA GLY A 206 15.74 -10.10 -1.45
C GLY A 206 14.31 -10.32 -1.92
N ASP A 207 13.84 -9.58 -2.93
CA ASP A 207 12.47 -9.71 -3.40
C ASP A 207 12.16 -11.08 -4.00
N THR A 208 10.93 -11.55 -3.84
CA THR A 208 10.45 -12.78 -4.48
C THR A 208 9.07 -12.63 -5.09
N ALA A 209 8.83 -13.35 -6.19
CA ALA A 209 7.51 -13.44 -6.82
C ALA A 209 7.03 -14.89 -6.91
N LYS A 210 5.75 -15.10 -6.58
CA LYS A 210 5.01 -16.34 -6.86
C LYS A 210 3.76 -16.00 -7.67
N ILE A 211 3.56 -16.67 -8.80
CA ILE A 211 2.44 -16.41 -9.72
C ILE A 211 1.79 -17.74 -10.08
N SER A 212 0.48 -17.84 -9.88
CA SER A 212 -0.26 -19.08 -10.14
C SER A 212 -1.71 -18.80 -10.56
N GLY A 213 -2.24 -19.57 -11.51
CA GLY A 213 -3.68 -19.56 -11.82
C GLY A 213 -4.28 -18.28 -12.41
N ILE A 214 -3.48 -17.22 -12.62
CA ILE A 214 -3.94 -16.00 -13.30
C ILE A 214 -4.08 -16.24 -14.80
N GLN A 215 -5.16 -15.72 -15.39
CA GLN A 215 -5.38 -15.74 -16.83
C GLN A 215 -4.74 -14.51 -17.47
N VAL A 216 -3.71 -14.71 -18.30
CA VAL A 216 -2.96 -13.61 -18.93
C VAL A 216 -3.30 -13.55 -20.42
N THR A 217 -3.64 -12.36 -20.92
CA THR A 217 -3.93 -12.10 -22.33
C THR A 217 -3.28 -10.79 -22.75
N ASP A 218 -2.48 -10.78 -23.82
CA ASP A 218 -1.85 -9.55 -24.33
C ASP A 218 -1.06 -8.76 -23.26
N VAL A 219 -0.32 -9.46 -22.40
CA VAL A 219 0.65 -8.87 -21.47
C VAL A 219 2.07 -9.14 -21.96
N ALA A 220 2.84 -8.09 -22.22
CA ALA A 220 4.13 -8.23 -22.91
C ALA A 220 5.21 -8.93 -22.06
N LYS A 221 5.23 -8.69 -20.75
CA LYS A 221 6.20 -9.27 -19.82
C LYS A 221 5.50 -9.79 -18.56
N GLU A 222 5.61 -11.07 -18.25
CA GLU A 222 4.96 -11.61 -17.04
C GLU A 222 5.75 -11.29 -15.76
N CYS A 223 7.04 -11.61 -15.70
CA CYS A 223 7.82 -11.41 -14.48
C CYS A 223 9.24 -10.96 -14.83
N ILE A 224 9.58 -9.75 -14.39
CA ILE A 224 10.85 -9.09 -14.69
C ILE A 224 11.60 -8.77 -13.41
N THR A 225 12.91 -8.97 -13.45
CA THR A 225 13.82 -8.65 -12.36
C THR A 225 14.59 -7.38 -12.68
N PHE A 226 14.72 -6.52 -11.69
CA PHE A 226 15.48 -5.28 -11.74
C PHE A 226 16.63 -5.30 -10.72
N GLU A 227 17.67 -4.52 -10.98
CA GLU A 227 18.67 -4.17 -9.97
C GLU A 227 18.15 -2.95 -9.19
N GLY A 228 17.64 -3.20 -7.99
CA GLY A 228 17.23 -2.13 -7.07
C GLY A 228 18.43 -1.32 -6.59
N VAL A 229 18.22 -0.03 -6.34
CA VAL A 229 19.28 0.94 -5.97
C VAL A 229 18.82 1.81 -4.80
N THR A 230 19.78 2.40 -4.08
CA THR A 230 19.50 3.30 -2.93
C THR A 230 20.01 4.72 -3.14
N ASP A 231 20.62 5.01 -4.29
CA ASP A 231 21.17 6.31 -4.64
C ASP A 231 20.15 7.21 -5.38
N GLY A 232 18.93 6.71 -5.58
CA GLY A 232 17.85 7.39 -6.31
C GLY A 232 17.97 7.31 -7.83
N SER A 233 18.95 6.58 -8.38
CA SER A 233 19.05 6.36 -9.82
C SER A 233 17.94 5.43 -10.34
N GLU A 234 17.76 5.40 -11.66
CA GLU A 234 16.77 4.50 -12.26
C GLU A 234 17.21 3.02 -12.18
N PRO A 235 16.35 2.13 -11.66
CA PRO A 235 16.64 0.69 -11.59
C PRO A 235 16.76 0.08 -12.98
N LYS A 236 17.77 -0.75 -13.19
CA LYS A 236 17.99 -1.42 -14.49
C LYS A 236 17.26 -2.74 -14.56
N GLU A 237 16.65 -3.04 -15.69
CA GLU A 237 16.15 -4.39 -16.00
C GLU A 237 17.35 -5.35 -16.15
N VAL A 238 17.35 -6.45 -15.40
CA VAL A 238 18.46 -7.42 -15.36
C VAL A 238 18.06 -8.84 -15.76
N GLY A 239 16.78 -9.11 -15.99
CA GLY A 239 16.34 -10.43 -16.44
C GLY A 239 14.86 -10.71 -16.19
N THR A 240 14.51 -11.99 -16.24
CA THR A 240 13.17 -12.51 -16.00
C THR A 240 13.13 -13.33 -14.72
N CYS A 241 11.96 -13.42 -14.06
CA CYS A 241 11.75 -14.32 -12.94
C CYS A 241 10.85 -15.49 -13.33
N ASP A 242 11.26 -16.70 -12.94
CA ASP A 242 10.39 -17.86 -13.01
C ASP A 242 9.43 -17.74 -11.83
N GLY A 243 8.15 -17.45 -12.10
CA GLY A 243 7.09 -17.18 -11.10
C GLY A 243 6.83 -18.30 -10.07
N THR A 244 7.74 -19.26 -9.92
CA THR A 244 7.75 -20.34 -8.93
C THR A 244 8.68 -20.07 -7.74
N GLY A 245 9.09 -18.82 -7.51
CA GLY A 245 9.88 -18.46 -6.33
C GLY A 245 11.34 -18.91 -6.42
N SER A 246 12.05 -18.45 -7.45
CA SER A 246 13.47 -18.10 -7.36
C SER A 246 13.81 -17.41 -8.67
N GLY A 247 14.11 -16.11 -8.64
CA GLY A 247 14.72 -15.46 -9.81
C GLY A 247 16.03 -16.19 -10.11
N SER A 248 16.16 -16.76 -11.30
CA SER A 248 17.41 -17.31 -11.79
C SER A 248 18.33 -16.16 -12.20
N GLY A 249 18.72 -15.34 -11.22
CA GLY A 249 19.89 -14.49 -11.32
C GLY A 249 21.11 -15.40 -11.19
N ASP A 250 21.79 -15.64 -12.31
CA ASP A 250 23.17 -16.10 -12.31
C ASP A 250 24.01 -15.02 -11.59
N SER A 251 24.11 -15.17 -10.28
CA SER A 251 24.95 -14.38 -9.41
C SER A 251 25.70 -15.38 -8.56
N THR A 252 26.81 -15.86 -9.11
CA THR A 252 27.85 -16.56 -8.35
C THR A 252 28.50 -15.58 -7.37
N GLU A 253 27.79 -15.19 -6.32
CA GLU A 253 28.38 -14.81 -5.04
C GLU A 253 27.30 -14.90 -3.97
N ALA A 254 27.39 -15.95 -3.14
CA ALA A 254 26.58 -16.06 -1.94
C ALA A 254 26.87 -14.86 -1.02
N PRO A 255 25.86 -14.22 -0.40
CA PRO A 255 26.13 -13.18 0.57
C PRO A 255 26.86 -13.81 1.76
N ALA A 256 28.06 -13.28 2.03
CA ALA A 256 28.88 -13.66 3.16
C ALA A 256 28.07 -13.50 4.46
N THR A 257 27.97 -14.59 5.21
CA THR A 257 27.50 -14.59 6.58
C THR A 257 28.34 -13.59 7.39
N PRO A 258 27.75 -12.65 8.16
CA PRO A 258 28.54 -11.80 9.04
C PRO A 258 29.13 -12.66 10.15
N THR A 259 30.42 -12.99 10.02
CA THR A 259 31.22 -13.60 11.07
C THR A 259 31.43 -12.59 12.20
N THR A 260 30.79 -12.83 13.34
CA THR A 260 31.26 -12.34 14.64
C THR A 260 32.68 -12.84 14.91
N PRO A 261 33.62 -12.00 15.39
CA PRO A 261 34.95 -12.47 15.80
C PRO A 261 34.84 -13.34 17.05
N ALA A 262 35.32 -14.58 16.95
CA ALA A 262 35.61 -15.43 18.08
C ALA A 262 36.92 -14.98 18.74
N ASP A 263 36.88 -14.77 20.06
CA ASP A 263 38.04 -14.61 20.92
C ASP A 263 38.53 -16.01 21.32
N ASP A 264 39.75 -16.34 20.92
CA ASP A 264 40.45 -17.58 21.24
C ASP A 264 41.19 -17.44 22.58
N SER A 265 40.85 -18.26 23.57
CA SER A 265 41.85 -18.72 24.54
C SER A 265 41.55 -20.12 25.06
N GLU A 266 42.52 -21.00 24.83
CA GLU A 266 42.54 -22.46 25.00
C GLU A 266 42.56 -22.95 26.47
N THR A 267 41.70 -23.95 26.75
CA THR A 267 41.89 -25.31 27.36
C THR A 267 43.03 -25.67 28.36
N PRO A 268 43.06 -26.86 29.02
CA PRO A 268 42.04 -27.91 29.29
C PRO A 268 42.08 -28.54 30.73
N ALA A 269 41.12 -29.43 31.07
CA ALA A 269 41.35 -30.86 31.42
C ALA A 269 40.32 -31.50 32.39
N GLU A 270 39.90 -32.73 32.01
CA GLU A 270 39.46 -33.94 32.76
C GLU A 270 38.41 -33.84 33.90
N SER A 271 37.23 -34.46 33.76
CA SER A 271 36.85 -35.90 33.95
C SER A 271 36.65 -36.30 35.42
N GLU A 272 35.42 -36.70 35.79
CA GLU A 272 35.05 -38.03 36.35
C GLU A 272 33.60 -38.05 36.94
N VAL A 273 32.78 -38.93 36.36
CA VAL A 273 31.76 -39.87 36.91
C VAL A 273 31.07 -39.61 38.26
N ALA A 274 29.72 -39.62 38.28
CA ALA A 274 28.85 -40.61 38.98
C ALA A 274 27.45 -40.05 39.33
N ASP A 275 26.42 -40.55 38.63
CA ASP A 275 25.19 -41.23 39.10
C ASP A 275 24.33 -40.75 40.31
N PRO A 276 23.04 -41.16 40.35
CA PRO A 276 21.89 -40.32 40.71
C PRO A 276 21.28 -40.67 42.08
N VAL A 277 20.23 -39.95 42.51
CA VAL A 277 18.89 -40.45 42.91
C VAL A 277 18.09 -39.41 43.73
N GLU A 278 16.76 -39.39 43.49
CA GLU A 278 15.61 -39.22 44.42
C GLU A 278 15.72 -38.27 45.65
N SER A 279 14.70 -37.53 46.09
CA SER A 279 13.24 -37.73 46.07
C SER A 279 12.55 -36.42 46.46
N SER A 280 11.30 -36.34 46.04
CA SER A 280 10.23 -35.45 46.47
C SER A 280 9.93 -35.51 47.97
N VAL A 281 9.64 -34.36 48.61
CA VAL A 281 8.49 -34.22 49.51
C VAL A 281 8.06 -32.77 49.71
N GLU A 282 6.78 -32.64 50.01
CA GLU A 282 5.88 -31.50 50.02
C GLU A 282 6.08 -30.48 51.15
N GLY A 283 5.50 -29.30 50.93
CA GLY A 283 4.51 -28.75 51.86
C GLY A 283 4.93 -27.51 52.64
N GLY A 284 4.03 -26.52 52.68
CA GLY A 284 4.05 -25.53 53.76
C GLY A 284 3.59 -24.13 53.37
N SER A 285 2.28 -23.92 53.45
CA SER A 285 1.61 -22.63 53.60
C SER A 285 2.20 -21.75 54.72
N GLY A 286 2.10 -20.43 54.59
CA GLY A 286 2.16 -19.55 55.77
C GLY A 286 2.42 -18.08 55.47
N SER A 287 1.38 -17.27 55.59
CA SER A 287 1.33 -15.81 55.55
C SER A 287 2.24 -15.10 56.55
N ASP A 288 2.67 -13.88 56.19
CA ASP A 288 2.87 -12.66 57.03
C ASP A 288 3.94 -11.79 56.35
N ASN A 289 4.00 -10.45 56.39
CA ASN A 289 3.15 -9.34 56.81
C ASN A 289 3.95 -8.07 56.42
N GLY A 290 3.29 -6.92 56.26
CA GLY A 290 3.93 -5.63 56.57
C GLY A 290 4.54 -4.78 55.45
N SER A 291 3.79 -3.74 55.11
CA SER A 291 4.14 -2.31 55.25
C SER A 291 5.33 -1.66 54.50
N GLY A 292 5.00 -0.50 53.91
CA GLY A 292 5.85 0.66 53.70
C GLY A 292 6.50 0.71 52.31
N ASP A 293 6.67 1.84 51.65
CA ASP A 293 6.24 3.21 51.88
C ASP A 293 6.26 3.90 50.50
N ASP A 294 5.40 4.89 50.39
CA ASP A 294 5.27 5.86 49.32
C ASP A 294 6.53 6.75 49.24
N GLN A 295 7.07 7.01 48.05
CA GLN A 295 7.66 8.31 47.72
C GLN A 295 7.90 8.46 46.21
N SER A 296 6.94 9.14 45.58
CA SER A 296 7.07 9.83 44.30
C SER A 296 7.79 11.17 44.46
N SER A 297 8.69 11.47 43.52
CA SER A 297 9.23 12.79 43.15
C SER A 297 10.18 12.51 41.96
N ASP A 298 10.17 13.14 40.80
CA ASP A 298 9.54 14.35 40.32
C ASP A 298 9.40 14.22 38.78
N ASP A 299 8.34 14.81 38.24
CA ASP A 299 8.19 15.14 36.83
C ASP A 299 9.15 16.29 36.46
N GLU A 300 9.97 16.09 35.42
CA GLU A 300 10.41 17.21 34.58
C GLU A 300 9.78 17.06 33.20
N ASN A 301 8.86 17.98 32.94
CA ASN A 301 8.27 18.26 31.63
C ASN A 301 9.37 18.62 30.64
N ASN A 302 9.25 18.13 29.40
CA ASN A 302 9.57 18.96 28.25
C ASN A 302 8.54 18.73 27.15
N ASP A 303 7.90 19.85 26.80
CA ASP A 303 7.19 20.12 25.55
C ASP A 303 8.04 19.66 24.36
N ASP A 304 7.42 18.93 23.42
CA ASP A 304 7.82 18.97 22.01
C ASP A 304 6.53 18.90 21.17
N SER A 305 6.02 20.08 20.86
CA SER A 305 5.07 20.33 19.78
C SER A 305 5.83 20.94 18.61
N GLU A 306 5.41 20.54 17.40
CA GLU A 306 5.78 21.05 16.07
C GLU A 306 6.93 20.30 15.37
N ASP A 307 6.57 19.28 14.59
CA ASP A 307 7.32 18.91 13.39
C ASP A 307 6.36 18.96 12.19
N GLU A 308 6.27 20.16 11.60
CA GLU A 308 5.86 20.34 10.21
C GLU A 308 6.99 19.81 9.34
N ASN A 309 6.85 18.60 8.79
CA ASN A 309 7.71 18.17 7.68
C ASN A 309 7.05 18.58 6.36
N THR A 310 7.46 19.75 5.88
CA THR A 310 7.45 20.08 4.46
C THR A 310 8.46 19.17 3.77
N ASP A 311 7.98 18.12 3.11
CA ASP A 311 8.79 17.39 2.14
C ASP A 311 8.97 18.30 0.91
N GLU A 312 10.19 18.79 0.72
CA GLU A 312 10.60 19.45 -0.51
C GLU A 312 10.78 18.41 -1.61
N ASP A 313 9.86 18.49 -2.57
CA ASP A 313 9.89 17.82 -3.86
C ASP A 313 11.24 17.99 -4.56
N LYS A 314 11.77 16.87 -5.07
CA LYS A 314 12.73 16.92 -6.17
C LYS A 314 12.07 16.32 -7.39
N GLU A 315 11.74 17.22 -8.30
CA GLU A 315 11.47 16.98 -9.71
C GLU A 315 12.37 15.86 -10.24
N ASN A 316 11.76 14.77 -10.72
CA ASN A 316 12.42 13.91 -11.69
C ASN A 316 11.43 13.66 -12.82
N THR A 317 11.66 14.40 -13.91
CA THR A 317 10.95 14.25 -15.17
C THR A 317 11.31 12.90 -15.79
N ASP A 318 10.33 12.02 -15.91
CA ASP A 318 10.40 10.84 -16.77
C ASP A 318 10.46 11.29 -18.24
N GLN A 319 11.66 11.18 -18.83
CA GLN A 319 11.81 11.14 -20.28
C GLN A 319 12.15 9.71 -20.69
N ASP A 320 11.11 8.96 -21.06
CA ASP A 320 11.25 7.74 -21.84
C ASP A 320 11.96 8.10 -23.16
N SER A 321 13.22 7.66 -23.28
CA SER A 321 13.98 7.72 -24.53
C SER A 321 13.81 6.38 -25.24
N ASP A 322 12.99 6.40 -26.29
CA ASP A 322 12.92 5.35 -27.31
C ASP A 322 14.31 5.13 -27.94
N ASN A 323 15.02 4.10 -27.50
CA ASN A 323 16.20 3.60 -28.23
C ASN A 323 15.73 2.65 -29.33
N ASN A 324 15.54 3.23 -30.52
CA ASN A 324 15.44 2.52 -31.79
C ASN A 324 16.84 2.28 -32.34
N ASP A 325 17.40 1.08 -32.11
CA ASP A 325 18.59 0.61 -32.80
C ASP A 325 18.20 0.19 -34.23
N ASN A 326 18.57 1.01 -35.22
CA ASN A 326 18.87 0.46 -36.53
C ASN A 326 19.99 1.24 -37.22
N SER A 327 21.08 0.50 -37.44
CA SER A 327 22.31 0.91 -38.10
C SER A 327 22.11 1.37 -39.55
N ASN A 328 22.71 2.52 -39.87
CA ASN A 328 22.93 3.00 -41.24
C ASN A 328 23.97 2.15 -41.99
N ASN A 329 23.73 1.88 -43.27
CA ASN A 329 24.78 1.97 -44.28
C ASN A 329 24.22 2.26 -45.69
N ASP A 330 24.49 3.49 -46.14
CA ASP A 330 24.87 4.01 -47.46
C ASP A 330 24.35 3.39 -48.78
N GLY A 331 23.90 4.28 -49.69
CA GLY A 331 24.10 4.08 -51.13
C GLY A 331 23.03 4.60 -52.11
N GLU A 332 22.93 5.93 -52.25
CA GLU A 332 22.92 6.70 -53.52
C GLU A 332 21.96 6.37 -54.71
N GLN A 333 21.17 7.41 -55.09
CA GLN A 333 20.69 7.83 -56.44
C GLN A 333 19.83 6.83 -57.27
N ASP A 334 18.79 7.18 -58.03
CA ASP A 334 18.49 8.40 -58.77
C ASP A 334 17.05 8.35 -59.36
N SER A 335 16.53 9.53 -59.73
CA SER A 335 15.53 9.81 -60.80
C SER A 335 14.02 9.59 -60.62
N ASN A 336 13.32 10.74 -60.60
CA ASN A 336 12.10 11.13 -61.34
C ASN A 336 11.16 10.04 -61.90
N THR A 337 9.86 10.17 -61.61
CA THR A 337 8.80 10.38 -62.64
C THR A 337 7.53 10.96 -61.98
N GLU A 338 7.04 12.05 -62.57
CA GLU A 338 5.77 12.72 -62.30
C GLU A 338 4.56 11.82 -62.65
N ASN A 339 3.48 11.85 -61.86
CA ASN A 339 2.15 12.01 -62.47
C ASN A 339 1.08 12.54 -61.49
N GLN A 340 0.19 13.34 -62.06
CA GLN A 340 -0.84 14.18 -61.47
C GLN A 340 -2.19 13.45 -61.28
N GLY A 341 -3.08 14.07 -60.48
CA GLY A 341 -4.53 13.85 -60.44
C GLY A 341 -4.95 12.80 -59.40
N ASP A 342 -5.97 12.98 -58.55
CA ASP A 342 -7.20 13.74 -58.73
C ASP A 342 -7.79 14.13 -57.37
N SER A 343 -8.51 15.25 -57.36
CA SER A 343 -9.17 15.81 -56.18
C SER A 343 -10.57 15.22 -56.07
N ASN A 344 -10.98 14.71 -54.92
CA ASN A 344 -12.41 14.60 -54.62
C ASN A 344 -12.67 14.83 -53.13
N GLY A 345 -13.38 15.93 -52.84
CA GLY A 345 -13.77 16.31 -51.50
C GLY A 345 -14.92 15.44 -51.00
N GLN A 346 -14.79 14.94 -49.76
CA GLN A 346 -15.88 14.33 -49.03
C GLN A 346 -16.35 15.25 -47.91
N GLN A 347 -17.63 15.58 -48.00
CA GLN A 347 -18.45 16.41 -47.13
C GLN A 347 -18.63 15.75 -45.74
N PRO A 348 -18.74 16.53 -44.64
CA PRO A 348 -18.84 16.00 -43.29
C PRO A 348 -20.16 15.25 -43.05
N SER A 349 -20.04 14.12 -42.34
CA SER A 349 -21.10 13.22 -41.92
C SER A 349 -22.07 13.87 -40.92
N GLN A 350 -23.38 13.69 -41.16
CA GLN A 350 -24.44 14.07 -40.21
C GLN A 350 -24.48 13.09 -39.02
N PRO A 351 -24.83 13.56 -37.81
CA PRO A 351 -24.98 12.70 -36.64
C PRO A 351 -26.26 11.83 -36.71
N PRO A 352 -26.26 10.62 -36.10
CA PRO A 352 -27.36 9.67 -36.19
C PRO A 352 -28.61 10.17 -35.44
N GLN A 353 -29.78 9.99 -36.07
CA GLN A 353 -31.09 10.26 -35.50
C GLN A 353 -31.51 9.07 -34.61
N PHE A 354 -31.74 9.32 -33.32
CA PHE A 354 -32.31 8.33 -32.39
C PHE A 354 -33.81 8.15 -32.66
N THR A 355 -34.21 6.93 -33.02
CA THR A 355 -35.62 6.53 -33.09
C THR A 355 -36.18 6.33 -31.68
N ALA A 356 -37.40 6.83 -31.45
CA ALA A 356 -38.11 6.74 -30.17
C ALA A 356 -38.34 5.28 -29.69
N PRO A 357 -38.35 5.03 -28.37
CA PRO A 357 -38.56 3.69 -27.81
C PRO A 357 -40.00 3.18 -28.00
N PRO A 358 -40.22 1.86 -28.08
CA PRO A 358 -41.54 1.28 -28.26
C PRO A 358 -42.43 1.48 -27.02
N GLN A 359 -43.68 1.88 -27.27
CA GLN A 359 -44.73 2.00 -26.26
C GLN A 359 -45.14 0.59 -25.77
N PHE A 360 -44.94 0.30 -24.49
CA PHE A 360 -45.43 -0.93 -23.87
C PHE A 360 -46.97 -0.90 -23.80
N GLY A 361 -47.60 -1.90 -24.42
CA GLY A 361 -49.04 -2.10 -24.39
C GLY A 361 -49.57 -2.42 -22.99
N ALA A 362 -50.78 -1.92 -22.69
CA ALA A 362 -51.46 -2.10 -21.42
C ALA A 362 -51.77 -3.59 -21.11
N PRO A 363 -51.79 -4.01 -19.83
CA PRO A 363 -52.10 -5.38 -19.43
C PRO A 363 -53.60 -5.71 -19.62
N PRO A 364 -53.95 -6.99 -19.89
CA PRO A 364 -55.32 -7.40 -20.11
C PRO A 364 -56.16 -7.36 -18.83
N GLN A 365 -57.37 -6.82 -18.95
CA GLN A 365 -58.41 -6.82 -17.92
C GLN A 365 -58.96 -8.25 -17.77
N PHE A 366 -58.85 -8.83 -16.57
CA PHE A 366 -59.56 -10.04 -16.20
C PHE A 366 -61.06 -9.73 -16.04
N GLY A 367 -61.89 -10.46 -16.79
CA GLY A 367 -63.34 -10.33 -16.82
C GLY A 367 -64.02 -10.86 -15.56
N GLY A 368 -65.16 -10.25 -15.22
CA GLY A 368 -66.08 -10.73 -14.20
C GLY A 368 -67.17 -11.64 -14.79
N PHE A 369 -67.52 -12.63 -13.98
CA PHE A 369 -68.63 -13.60 -14.01
C PHE A 369 -68.51 -14.80 -14.95
#